data_AF-A0A7Y2P9K3-F1
#
_entry.id   AF-A0A7Y2P9K3-F1
#
_cell.length_a   1.000
_cell.length_b   1.000
_cell.length_c   1.000
_cell.angle_alpha   90.00
_cell.angle_beta   90.00
_cell.angle_gamma   90.00
#
_symmetry.space_group_name_H-M   'P 1'
#
loop_
_entity.id
_entity.type
_entity.pdbx_description
1 polymer ?
#
loop_
_entity_poly.entity_id
_entity_poly.type
_entity_poly.pdbx_seq_one_letter_code
_entity_poly.pdbx_strand_id
1 'polypeptide(L)'
;GMSRSVIVPGEGADRKAPVYMLFLGGGPDGSGGVRFGSKVGRIPVRRVPEAVRRVLAVLRRDAIPGERIGDTISRLGVSPFLATLGELVEPPPESFSEEDFFDLGIPDPVPFPPDRSGPRAP
;
A
#
# COMPACT_ATOMS: atom_id res chain seq x y z
N GLY A 1 13.32 10.08 15.34
CA GLY A 1 12.16 9.46 16.00
C GLY A 1 12.36 7.97 15.95
N MET A 2 12.56 7.33 17.10
CA MET A 2 13.05 5.96 17.21
C MET A 2 12.01 4.95 16.71
N SER A 3 12.36 4.19 15.67
CA SER A 3 11.67 2.96 15.29
C SER A 3 11.95 1.91 16.37
N ARG A 4 10.96 1.55 17.18
CA ARG A 4 11.07 0.40 18.09
C ARG A 4 10.80 -0.87 17.27
N SER A 5 11.83 -1.70 17.12
CA SER A 5 11.72 -3.07 16.62
C SER A 5 10.98 -3.92 17.66
N VAL A 6 10.01 -4.71 17.20
CA VAL A 6 9.35 -5.73 18.03
C VAL A 6 10.08 -7.04 17.78
N ILE A 7 10.73 -7.54 18.83
CA ILE A 7 11.49 -8.79 18.80
C ILE A 7 10.54 -9.93 19.22
N VAL A 8 10.24 -10.83 18.29
CA VAL A 8 9.63 -12.14 18.59
C VAL A 8 10.77 -13.16 18.70
N PRO A 9 10.78 -14.08 19.69
CA PRO A 9 11.89 -15.02 19.86
C PRO A 9 11.79 -16.17 18.87
N GLY A 10 12.74 -16.23 17.93
CA GLY A 10 12.94 -17.29 16.95
C GLY A 10 13.97 -16.82 15.93
N GLU A 11 15.03 -17.60 15.73
CA GLU A 11 16.29 -17.26 15.04
C GLU A 11 16.18 -16.33 13.82
N GLY A 12 16.83 -15.16 13.91
CA GLY A 12 17.39 -14.46 12.75
C GLY A 12 16.57 -13.32 12.14
N ALA A 13 17.00 -12.09 12.44
CA ALA A 13 16.68 -10.82 11.78
C ALA A 13 15.31 -10.19 12.04
N ASP A 14 15.34 -8.87 12.22
CA ASP A 14 14.25 -7.89 12.23
C ASP A 14 13.25 -8.17 11.09
N ARG A 15 12.31 -9.12 11.29
CA ARG A 15 11.31 -9.50 10.28
C ARG A 15 10.45 -8.27 9.99
N LYS A 16 10.46 -7.82 8.75
CA LYS A 16 9.65 -6.69 8.29
C LYS A 16 8.53 -7.23 7.41
N ALA A 17 7.30 -7.03 7.85
CA ALA A 17 6.15 -7.27 6.99
C ALA A 17 6.23 -6.37 5.75
N PRO A 18 5.96 -6.88 4.54
CA PRO A 18 5.90 -6.06 3.34
C PRO A 18 4.74 -5.05 3.44
N VAL A 19 5.02 -3.81 3.06
CA VAL A 19 4.07 -2.69 3.09
C VAL A 19 4.10 -1.90 1.78
N TYR A 20 2.96 -1.33 1.40
CA TYR A 20 2.87 -0.31 0.37
C TYR A 20 2.56 1.06 0.96
N MET A 21 3.14 2.11 0.37
CA MET A 21 2.78 3.48 0.68
C MET A 21 1.60 3.91 -0.18
N LEU A 22 0.47 4.25 0.46
CA LEU A 22 -0.71 4.76 -0.24
C LEU A 22 -0.60 6.26 -0.49
N PHE A 23 -0.81 6.64 -1.75
CA PHE A 23 -1.02 8.02 -2.19
C PHE A 23 -2.37 8.15 -2.89
N LEU A 24 -3.08 9.26 -2.69
CA LEU A 24 -4.39 9.51 -3.29
C LEU A 24 -4.43 10.84 -4.06
N GLY A 25 -5.19 10.88 -5.15
CA GLY A 25 -5.47 12.12 -5.89
C GLY A 25 -4.42 12.54 -6.94
N GLY A 26 -3.43 11.68 -7.21
CA GLY A 26 -2.48 11.91 -8.29
C GLY A 26 -3.10 11.70 -9.67
N GLY A 27 -2.63 12.44 -10.68
CA GLY A 27 -3.08 12.31 -12.07
C GLY A 27 -3.34 13.65 -12.75
N PRO A 28 -3.91 13.64 -13.97
CA PRO A 28 -4.23 14.86 -14.70
C PRO A 28 -5.20 15.76 -13.93
N ASP A 29 -5.01 17.07 -14.04
CA ASP A 29 -6.00 18.05 -13.59
C ASP A 29 -6.97 18.45 -14.71
N GLY A 30 -7.93 19.33 -14.40
CA GLY A 30 -8.98 19.74 -15.35
C GLY A 30 -8.53 20.83 -16.31
N SER A 31 -7.38 21.44 -16.01
CA SER A 31 -6.76 22.55 -16.71
C SER A 31 -5.62 22.10 -17.64
N GLY A 32 -5.40 20.79 -17.80
CA GLY A 32 -4.33 20.24 -18.63
C GLY A 32 -2.98 20.08 -17.93
N GLY A 33 -2.91 20.32 -16.62
CA GLY A 33 -1.76 20.03 -15.76
C GLY A 33 -1.83 18.66 -15.09
N VAL A 34 -0.96 18.45 -14.10
CA VAL A 34 -0.82 17.20 -13.34
C VAL A 34 -0.76 17.52 -11.84
N ARG A 35 -1.41 16.67 -11.04
CA ARG A 35 -1.35 16.67 -9.58
C ARG A 35 -0.53 15.49 -9.08
N PHE A 36 0.30 15.76 -8.08
CA PHE A 36 0.91 14.70 -7.28
C PHE A 36 -0.10 14.15 -6.27
N GLY A 37 -0.02 12.86 -6.01
CA GLY A 37 -0.83 12.23 -4.98
C GLY A 37 -0.44 12.71 -3.58
N SER A 38 -1.43 12.87 -2.72
CA SER A 38 -1.24 13.16 -1.31
C SER A 38 -0.93 11.87 -0.55
N LYS A 39 0.12 11.89 0.28
CA LYS A 39 0.52 10.75 1.11
C LYS A 39 -0.55 10.47 2.16
N VAL A 40 -0.99 9.22 2.25
CA VAL A 40 -1.94 8.75 3.28
C VAL A 40 -1.20 7.97 4.37
N GLY A 41 -0.43 6.95 4.00
CA GLY A 41 0.36 6.17 4.95
C GLY A 41 0.68 4.76 4.45
N ARG A 42 1.37 3.98 5.28
CA ARG A 42 1.75 2.59 4.96
C ARG A 42 0.62 1.61 5.27
N ILE A 43 0.40 0.68 4.35
CA ILE A 43 -0.57 -0.43 4.46
C ILE A 43 0.19 -1.76 4.30
N PRO A 44 0.06 -2.74 5.21
CA PRO A 44 0.55 -4.10 5.00
C PRO A 44 -0.05 -4.72 3.74
N VAL A 45 0.76 -5.42 2.93
CA VAL A 45 0.36 -5.90 1.60
C VAL A 45 -0.94 -6.71 1.63
N ARG A 46 -1.10 -7.61 2.62
CA ARG A 46 -2.32 -8.42 2.77
C ARG A 46 -3.58 -7.61 3.07
N ARG A 47 -3.45 -6.39 3.61
CA ARG A 47 -4.56 -5.50 3.99
C ARG A 47 -4.94 -4.54 2.86
N VAL A 48 -4.14 -4.47 1.79
CA VAL A 48 -4.36 -3.57 0.65
C VAL A 48 -5.74 -3.76 -0.01
N PRO A 49 -6.24 -4.99 -0.26
CA PRO A 49 -7.57 -5.17 -0.85
C PRO A 49 -8.69 -4.53 -0.02
N GLU A 50 -8.60 -4.64 1.31
CA GLU A 50 -9.56 -4.01 2.22
C GLU A 50 -9.41 -2.49 2.23
N ALA A 51 -8.17 -1.98 2.29
CA ALA A 51 -7.92 -0.54 2.22
C ALA A 51 -8.50 0.08 0.94
N VAL A 52 -8.35 -0.58 -0.22
CA VAL A 52 -8.93 -0.14 -1.50
C VAL A 52 -10.46 -0.11 -1.44
N ARG A 53 -11.10 -1.13 -0.86
CA ARG A 53 -12.57 -1.14 -0.69
C ARG A 53 -13.05 0.04 0.15
N ARG A 54 -12.36 0.35 1.25
CA ARG A 54 -12.68 1.49 2.12
C ARG A 54 -12.51 2.83 1.42
N VAL A 55 -11.45 3.00 0.63
CA VAL A 55 -11.26 4.20 -0.22
C VAL A 55 -12.39 4.34 -1.22
N LEU A 56 -12.75 3.27 -1.92
CA LEU A 56 -13.85 3.29 -2.90
C LEU A 56 -15.20 3.58 -2.23
N ALA A 57 -15.42 3.15 -0.99
CA ALA A 57 -16.64 3.47 -0.24
C ALA A 57 -16.77 4.98 0.03
N VAL A 58 -15.69 5.65 0.44
CA VAL A 58 -15.66 7.12 0.60
C VAL A 58 -15.99 7.81 -0.73
N LEU A 59 -15.34 7.37 -1.81
CA LEU A 59 -15.58 7.95 -3.14
C LEU A 59 -17.03 7.78 -3.60
N ARG A 60 -17.63 6.60 -3.40
CA ARG A 60 -19.04 6.36 -3.78
C ARG A 60 -20.02 7.17 -2.96
N ARG A 61 -19.72 7.40 -1.68
CA ARG A 61 -20.59 8.15 -0.76
C ARG A 61 -20.53 9.65 -1.01
N ASP A 62 -19.34 10.18 -1.24
CA ASP A 62 -19.06 11.61 -1.17
C ASP A 62 -18.77 12.27 -2.53
N ALA A 63 -18.71 11.49 -3.62
CA ALA A 63 -18.58 12.05 -4.98
C ALA A 63 -19.85 12.77 -5.41
N ILE A 64 -19.66 13.90 -6.09
CA ILE A 64 -20.76 14.65 -6.72
C ILE A 64 -21.02 14.06 -8.12
N PRO A 65 -22.28 13.91 -8.56
CA PRO A 65 -22.58 13.43 -9.91
C PRO A 65 -21.85 14.24 -11.00
N GLY A 66 -21.10 13.57 -11.86
CA GLY A 66 -20.29 14.19 -12.92
C GLY A 66 -18.92 14.70 -12.48
N GLU A 67 -18.60 14.67 -11.19
CA GLU A 67 -17.27 15.02 -10.67
C GLU A 67 -16.25 13.92 -11.02
N ARG A 68 -15.05 14.32 -11.47
CA ARG A 68 -13.96 13.37 -11.66
C ARG A 68 -13.40 12.96 -10.30
N ILE A 69 -12.99 11.69 -10.17
CA ILE A 69 -12.47 11.15 -8.91
C ILE A 69 -11.30 11.96 -8.34
N GLY A 70 -10.38 12.42 -9.19
CA GLY A 70 -9.27 13.28 -8.76
C GLY A 70 -9.73 14.60 -8.14
N ASP A 71 -10.82 15.17 -8.65
CA ASP A 71 -11.41 16.41 -8.13
C ASP A 71 -12.19 16.15 -6.83
N THR A 72 -12.90 15.02 -6.73
CA THR A 72 -13.52 14.56 -5.47
C THR A 72 -12.47 14.42 -4.37
N ILE A 73 -11.34 13.74 -4.63
CA ILE A 73 -10.27 13.57 -3.65
C ILE A 73 -9.65 14.93 -3.29
N SER A 74 -9.44 15.80 -4.28
CA SER A 74 -8.90 17.14 -4.05
C SER A 74 -9.81 17.99 -3.15
N ARG A 75 -11.13 17.90 -3.33
CA ARG A 75 -12.13 18.63 -2.53
C ARG A 75 -12.25 18.07 -1.11
N LEU A 76 -12.25 16.75 -0.97
CA LEU A 76 -12.39 16.08 0.33
C LEU A 76 -11.09 16.14 1.16
N GLY A 77 -9.95 16.27 0.50
CA GLY A 77 -8.65 16.02 1.11
C GLY A 77 -8.50 14.57 1.58
N VAL A 78 -7.47 14.30 2.40
CA VAL A 78 -7.20 12.92 2.88
C VAL A 78 -7.95 12.55 4.16
N SER A 79 -8.56 13.51 4.85
CA SER A 79 -9.16 13.29 6.18
C SER A 79 -10.27 12.21 6.19
N PRO A 80 -11.26 12.22 5.28
CA PRO A 80 -12.30 11.18 5.26
C PRO A 80 -11.75 9.78 4.97
N PHE A 81 -10.67 9.70 4.19
CA PHE A 81 -9.99 8.45 3.88
C PHE A 81 -9.25 7.92 5.11
N LEU A 82 -8.48 8.76 5.81
CA LEU A 82 -7.81 8.38 7.05
C LEU A 82 -8.80 7.88 8.11
N ALA A 83 -9.92 8.59 8.28
CA ALA A 83 -10.96 8.19 9.22
C ALA A 83 -11.56 6.81 8.91
N THR A 84 -11.76 6.50 7.62
CA THR A 84 -12.32 5.20 7.19
C THR A 84 -11.27 4.08 7.21
N LEU A 85 -10.03 4.39 6.85
CA LEU A 85 -8.92 3.44 6.85
C LEU A 85 -8.54 3.01 8.26
N GLY A 86 -8.61 3.90 9.24
CA GLY A 86 -8.43 3.59 10.66
C GLY A 86 -7.15 2.79 10.91
N GLU A 87 -7.30 1.64 11.57
CA GLU A 87 -6.19 0.74 11.94
C GLU A 87 -5.45 0.10 10.75
N LEU A 88 -5.94 0.21 9.52
CA LEU A 88 -5.26 -0.33 8.35
C LEU A 88 -4.02 0.49 7.97
N VAL A 89 -4.01 1.78 8.32
CA VAL A 89 -2.91 2.70 8.05
C VAL A 89 -1.99 2.76 9.27
N GLU A 90 -0.69 2.56 9.03
CA GLU A 90 0.33 2.55 10.09
C GLU A 90 -0.07 1.67 11.30
N PRO A 91 -0.48 0.40 11.06
CA PRO A 91 -0.96 -0.46 12.13
C PRO A 91 0.10 -0.65 13.22
N PRO A 92 -0.30 -0.76 14.48
CA PRO A 92 0.65 -0.97 15.55
C PRO A 92 1.26 -2.38 15.42
N PRO A 93 2.53 -2.58 15.84
CA PRO A 93 3.24 -3.84 15.68
C PRO A 93 2.51 -5.07 16.24
N GLU A 94 1.80 -4.92 17.35
CA GLU A 94 1.00 -5.97 18.00
C GLU A 94 -0.19 -6.45 17.16
N SER A 95 -0.58 -5.72 16.11
CA SER A 95 -1.66 -6.13 15.21
C SER A 95 -1.19 -7.05 14.08
N PHE A 96 0.10 -7.33 13.96
CA PHE A 96 0.65 -8.19 12.91
C PHE A 96 0.52 -9.67 13.29
N SER A 97 0.12 -10.48 12.31
CA SER A 97 0.08 -11.94 12.40
C SER A 97 1.20 -12.56 11.55
N GLU A 98 1.51 -13.84 11.75
CA GLU A 98 2.51 -14.56 10.95
C GLU A 98 2.25 -14.47 9.43
N GLU A 99 0.98 -14.45 9.05
CA GLU A 99 0.55 -14.27 7.67
C GLU A 99 1.02 -12.96 7.05
N ASP A 100 1.08 -11.88 7.84
CA ASP A 100 1.52 -10.56 7.36
C ASP A 100 3.00 -10.54 6.99
N PHE A 101 3.80 -11.53 7.42
CA PHE A 101 5.22 -11.64 7.10
C PHE A 101 5.52 -12.60 5.94
N PHE A 102 4.50 -13.29 5.40
CA PHE A 102 4.69 -14.19 4.28
C PHE A 102 4.68 -13.40 2.96
N ASP A 103 5.85 -13.32 2.32
CA ASP A 103 5.97 -12.82 0.95
C ASP A 103 5.49 -13.89 -0.04
N LEU A 104 4.75 -13.48 -1.07
CA LEU A 104 4.28 -14.37 -2.15
C LEU A 104 5.37 -14.62 -3.21
N GLY A 105 6.58 -14.09 -3.00
CA GLY A 105 7.76 -14.36 -3.80
C GLY A 105 8.18 -15.84 -3.81
N ILE A 106 8.95 -16.23 -4.81
CA ILE A 106 9.46 -17.60 -4.95
C ILE A 106 10.33 -17.92 -3.72
N PRO A 107 10.08 -19.06 -3.04
CA PRO A 107 10.80 -19.41 -1.81
C PRO A 107 12.29 -19.65 -2.04
N ASP A 108 12.67 -20.01 -3.27
CA ASP A 108 14.05 -20.25 -3.65
C ASP A 108 14.68 -18.99 -4.26
N PRO A 109 15.91 -18.61 -3.84
CA PRO A 109 16.65 -17.56 -4.51
C PRO A 109 16.89 -17.96 -5.97
N VAL A 110 16.34 -17.20 -6.91
CA VAL A 110 16.78 -17.29 -8.31
C VAL A 110 18.18 -16.67 -8.35
N PRO A 111 19.23 -17.42 -8.72
CA PRO A 111 20.58 -16.85 -8.81
C PRO A 111 20.56 -15.67 -9.78
N PHE A 112 21.22 -14.57 -9.41
CA PHE A 112 21.48 -13.45 -10.32
C PHE A 112 22.99 -13.39 -10.64
N PRO A 113 23.39 -13.35 -11.92
CA PRO A 113 22.53 -13.40 -13.10
C PRO A 113 21.83 -14.77 -13.23
N PRO A 114 20.64 -14.81 -13.85
CA PRO A 114 19.95 -16.07 -14.09
C PRO A 114 20.86 -17.02 -14.85
N ASP A 115 20.79 -18.31 -14.54
CA ASP A 115 21.52 -19.32 -15.28
C ASP A 115 21.10 -19.27 -16.76
N ARG A 116 22.05 -18.93 -17.63
CA ARG A 116 21.87 -18.84 -19.09
C ARG A 116 22.39 -20.09 -19.82
N SER A 117 22.72 -21.16 -19.09
CA SER A 117 23.23 -22.41 -19.65
C SER A 117 22.16 -23.27 -20.33
N GLY A 118 20.88 -22.91 -20.18
CA GLY A 118 19.78 -23.54 -20.89
C GLY A 118 19.89 -23.40 -22.42
N PRO A 119 19.23 -24.29 -23.18
CA PRO A 119 19.26 -24.23 -24.64
C PRO A 119 18.77 -22.87 -25.12
N ARG A 120 19.58 -22.19 -25.95
CA ARG A 120 19.10 -21.02 -26.67
C ARG A 120 17.98 -21.46 -27.59
N ALA A 121 16.88 -20.72 -27.60
CA ALA A 121 15.82 -20.90 -28.59
C ALA A 121 16.44 -20.83 -30.01
N PRO A 122 15.92 -21.63 -30.97
CA PRO A 122 16.47 -21.72 -32.32
C PRO A 122 16.43 -20.39 -33.08
#